data_AF-A0A9P7T274-F1
#
_entry.id   AF-A0A9P7T274-F1
#
_cell.length_a   1.000
_cell.length_b   1.000
_cell.length_c   1.000
_cell.angle_alpha   90.00
_cell.angle_beta   90.00
_cell.angle_gamma   90.00
#
_symmetry.space_group_name_H-M   'P 1'
#
loop_
_entity.id
_entity.type
_entity.pdbx_description
1 polymer ?
#
loop_
_entity_poly.entity_id
_entity_poly.type
_entity_poly.pdbx_seq_one_letter_code
_entity_poly.pdbx_strand_id
1 'polypeptide(L)'
;MLPNLFAGLTAAAAIVSAQTYSSCDPTKRGGCPPNPALGTPNASCSFSHNPCRLFSPLDGTSTSLSYGPHGAVFSIEREGQAPTVQTGRYIFFGRVDVVVQAAPGRGIVTSVVLQSDDLDEVC
;
A
#
# COMPACT_ATOMS: atom_id res chain seq x y z
N MET A 1 -6.16 -55.07 -19.38
CA MET A 1 -5.27 -53.99 -19.87
C MET A 1 -6.12 -52.75 -20.09
N LEU A 2 -6.20 -51.85 -19.09
CA LEU A 2 -6.78 -50.52 -19.22
C LEU A 2 -5.74 -49.56 -18.63
N PRO A 3 -5.18 -48.60 -19.39
CA PRO A 3 -4.10 -47.77 -18.90
C PRO A 3 -4.63 -46.69 -17.96
N ASN A 4 -3.97 -46.53 -16.82
CA ASN A 4 -4.19 -45.45 -15.86
C ASN A 4 -3.97 -44.09 -16.52
N LEU A 5 -5.03 -43.30 -16.64
CA LEU A 5 -4.94 -41.89 -17.02
C LEU A 5 -4.57 -41.08 -15.77
N PHE A 6 -3.28 -40.93 -15.49
CA PHE A 6 -2.81 -39.95 -14.52
C PHE A 6 -2.95 -38.55 -15.14
N ALA A 7 -4.06 -37.87 -14.84
CA ALA A 7 -4.21 -36.45 -15.12
C ALA A 7 -3.31 -35.66 -14.17
N GLY A 8 -2.13 -35.26 -14.64
CA GLY A 8 -1.23 -34.36 -13.91
C GLY A 8 -1.85 -32.97 -13.82
N LEU A 9 -2.30 -32.59 -12.63
CA LEU A 9 -2.72 -31.23 -12.33
C LEU A 9 -1.46 -30.36 -12.21
N THR A 10 -1.05 -29.72 -13.31
CA THR A 10 0.01 -28.71 -13.29
C THR A 10 -0.49 -27.49 -12.50
N ALA A 11 -0.06 -27.38 -11.25
CA ALA A 11 -0.22 -26.16 -10.48
C ALA A 11 0.63 -25.06 -11.13
N ALA A 12 0.01 -24.25 -12.00
CA ALA A 12 0.59 -22.98 -12.42
C ALA A 12 0.72 -22.13 -11.16
N ALA A 13 1.93 -22.01 -10.62
CA ALA A 13 2.21 -21.06 -9.55
C ALA A 13 1.87 -19.68 -10.11
N ALA A 14 0.78 -19.09 -9.60
CA ALA A 14 0.44 -17.71 -9.93
C ALA A 14 1.65 -16.87 -9.55
N ILE A 15 2.21 -16.18 -10.55
CA ILE A 15 3.29 -15.23 -10.33
C ILE A 15 2.68 -14.10 -9.51
N VAL A 16 2.89 -14.12 -8.19
CA VAL A 16 2.45 -13.06 -7.29
C VAL A 16 3.31 -11.84 -7.60
N SER A 17 2.81 -10.98 -8.48
CA SER A 17 3.46 -9.71 -8.84
C SER A 17 3.04 -8.56 -7.91
N ALA A 18 2.75 -8.87 -6.65
CA ALA A 18 2.36 -7.89 -5.62
C ALA A 18 3.55 -7.43 -4.76
N GLN A 19 4.79 -7.70 -5.19
CA GLN A 19 5.96 -7.20 -4.48
C GLN A 19 6.01 -5.68 -4.56
N THR A 20 6.08 -5.08 -3.39
CA THR A 20 6.32 -3.65 -3.23
C THR A 20 7.64 -3.25 -3.88
N TYR A 21 7.69 -2.04 -4.41
CA TYR A 21 8.82 -1.53 -5.20
C TYR A 21 9.54 -0.42 -4.44
N SER A 22 10.87 -0.40 -4.55
CA SER A 22 11.70 0.73 -4.11
C SER A 22 12.52 1.27 -5.28
N SER A 23 12.47 2.60 -5.44
CA SER A 23 13.26 3.31 -6.44
C SER A 23 14.76 3.20 -6.18
N CYS A 24 15.16 3.06 -4.92
CA CYS A 24 16.54 2.88 -4.50
C CYS A 24 16.60 2.02 -3.23
N ASP A 25 16.96 0.76 -3.40
CA ASP A 25 17.18 -0.17 -2.29
C ASP A 25 18.63 -0.02 -1.78
N PRO A 26 18.84 0.52 -0.56
CA PRO A 26 20.17 0.77 -0.01
C PRO A 26 20.94 -0.52 0.35
N THR A 27 20.26 -1.68 0.42
CA THR A 27 20.92 -2.99 0.61
C THR A 27 21.52 -3.53 -0.68
N LYS A 28 20.99 -3.08 -1.83
CA LYS A 28 21.40 -3.54 -3.16
C LYS A 28 22.41 -2.61 -3.83
N ARG A 29 22.39 -1.31 -3.53
CA ARG A 29 23.31 -0.33 -4.11
C ARG A 29 23.56 0.88 -3.21
N GLY A 30 24.72 1.49 -3.38
CA GLY A 30 25.05 2.78 -2.76
C GLY A 30 24.45 3.98 -3.50
N GLY A 31 24.53 5.16 -2.88
CA GLY A 31 24.12 6.43 -3.48
C GLY A 31 22.62 6.72 -3.44
N CYS A 32 21.85 6.00 -2.61
CA CYS A 32 20.47 6.37 -2.36
C CYS A 32 20.39 7.72 -1.64
N PRO A 33 19.49 8.63 -2.08
CA PRO A 33 19.31 9.91 -1.40
C PRO A 33 18.78 9.67 0.02
N PRO A 34 19.15 10.51 1.00
CA PRO A 34 18.60 10.42 2.34
C PRO A 34 17.08 10.66 2.33
N ASN A 35 16.35 9.85 3.12
CA ASN A 35 14.91 10.00 3.23
C ASN A 35 14.51 11.22 4.05
N PRO A 36 13.56 12.05 3.56
CA PRO A 36 13.12 13.22 4.28
C PRO A 36 12.34 12.81 5.53
N ALA A 37 12.81 13.25 6.70
CA ALA A 37 12.12 12.99 7.96
C ALA A 37 10.81 13.79 8.06
N LEU A 38 9.83 13.21 8.76
CA LEU A 38 8.58 13.90 9.12
C LEU A 38 8.86 15.21 9.86
N GLY A 39 9.92 15.25 10.68
CA GLY A 39 10.49 16.47 11.25
C GLY A 39 9.67 17.11 12.36
N THR A 40 8.64 16.44 12.86
CA THR A 40 7.83 16.84 14.02
C THR A 40 7.68 15.66 14.96
N PRO A 41 7.67 15.87 16.29
CA PRO A 41 7.46 14.79 17.25
C PRO A 41 6.07 14.17 17.16
N ASN A 42 5.06 14.92 16.71
CA ASN A 42 3.69 14.44 16.54
C ASN A 42 3.09 15.01 15.26
N ALA A 43 2.31 14.19 14.57
CA ALA A 43 1.50 14.61 13.44
C ALA A 43 0.14 13.93 13.53
N SER A 44 -0.92 14.67 13.18
CA SER A 44 -2.28 14.14 13.16
C SER A 44 -2.99 14.65 11.92
N CYS A 45 -3.79 13.78 11.32
CA CYS A 45 -4.58 14.09 10.14
C CYS A 45 -5.98 13.53 10.25
N SER A 46 -6.96 14.37 9.93
CA SER A 46 -8.36 13.97 9.76
C SER A 46 -8.74 14.14 8.31
N PHE A 47 -9.36 13.11 7.75
CA PHE A 47 -9.85 13.10 6.37
C PHE A 47 -11.34 13.44 6.25
N SER A 48 -12.02 13.79 7.34
CA SER A 48 -13.50 13.94 7.37
C SER A 48 -14.04 15.10 6.52
N HIS A 49 -13.20 16.06 6.15
CA HIS A 49 -13.61 17.24 5.40
C HIS A 49 -12.66 17.64 4.28
N ASN A 50 -11.36 17.33 4.39
CA ASN A 50 -10.34 17.75 3.44
C ASN A 50 -9.19 16.73 3.35
N PRO A 51 -8.42 16.73 2.25
CA PRO A 51 -7.19 15.96 2.15
C PRO A 51 -6.17 16.38 3.22
N CYS A 52 -5.50 15.39 3.81
CA CYS A 52 -4.37 15.61 4.69
C CYS A 52 -3.12 15.97 3.88
N ARG A 53 -2.45 17.08 4.23
CA ARG A 53 -1.25 17.56 3.53
C ARG A 53 -0.02 16.65 3.67
N LEU A 54 -0.02 15.71 4.62
CA LEU A 54 1.06 14.75 4.78
C LEU A 54 1.00 13.64 3.73
N PHE A 55 -0.19 13.41 3.17
CA PHE A 55 -0.43 12.35 2.19
C PHE A 55 -0.61 12.94 0.79
N SER A 56 -0.08 12.22 -0.19
CA SER A 56 -0.34 12.44 -1.60
C SER A 56 -0.73 11.12 -2.26
N PRO A 57 -1.52 11.14 -3.35
CA PRO A 57 -1.72 9.96 -4.17
C PRO A 57 -0.38 9.37 -4.60
N LEU A 58 -0.29 8.04 -4.59
CA LEU A 58 0.87 7.34 -5.14
C LEU A 58 0.79 7.35 -6.67
N ASP A 59 1.92 7.64 -7.32
CA ASP A 59 1.99 7.67 -8.78
C ASP A 59 1.59 6.33 -9.40
N GLY A 60 0.86 6.38 -10.51
CA GLY A 60 0.40 5.17 -11.21
C GLY A 60 -0.77 4.45 -10.57
N THR A 61 -1.36 4.98 -9.49
CA THR A 61 -2.55 4.41 -8.83
C THR A 61 -3.84 5.09 -9.27
N SER A 62 -5.00 4.50 -8.97
CA SER A 62 -6.30 5.14 -9.26
C SER A 62 -6.50 6.31 -8.29
N THR A 63 -6.39 7.56 -8.77
CA THR A 63 -6.14 8.73 -7.90
C THR A 63 -7.37 9.54 -7.50
N SER A 64 -8.59 9.14 -7.87
CA SER A 64 -9.79 9.88 -7.46
C SER A 64 -10.24 9.42 -6.07
N LEU A 65 -9.69 10.03 -5.04
CA LEU A 65 -10.22 9.92 -3.68
C LEU A 65 -11.40 10.88 -3.50
N SER A 66 -12.50 10.36 -2.96
CA SER A 66 -13.58 11.18 -2.43
C SER A 66 -13.43 11.31 -0.92
N TYR A 67 -13.96 12.41 -0.37
CA TYR A 67 -13.92 12.70 1.06
C TYR A 67 -15.34 12.88 1.56
N GLY A 68 -15.65 12.28 2.70
CA GLY A 68 -16.94 12.36 3.35
C GLY A 68 -16.82 12.39 4.86
N PRO A 69 -17.95 12.37 5.59
CA PRO A 69 -17.95 12.48 7.06
C PRO A 69 -17.12 11.38 7.75
N HIS A 70 -16.95 10.21 7.10
CA HIS A 70 -16.16 9.08 7.59
C HIS A 70 -14.68 9.08 7.15
N GLY A 71 -14.22 10.12 6.46
CA GLY A 71 -12.84 10.23 6.00
C GLY A 71 -12.67 10.12 4.49
N ALA A 72 -11.45 9.76 4.08
CA ALA A 72 -11.10 9.49 2.70
C ALA A 72 -11.66 8.12 2.29
N VAL A 73 -12.24 8.04 1.10
CA VAL A 73 -12.87 6.83 0.57
C VAL A 73 -12.03 6.27 -0.56
N PHE A 74 -11.57 5.04 -0.36
CA PHE A 74 -10.75 4.27 -1.29
C PHE A 74 -11.64 3.27 -2.05
N SER A 75 -12.23 3.71 -3.16
CA SER A 75 -13.20 2.91 -3.92
C SER A 75 -12.54 1.99 -4.96
N ILE A 76 -13.01 0.75 -5.01
CA ILE A 76 -12.72 -0.22 -6.07
C ILE A 76 -14.06 -0.61 -6.71
N GLU A 77 -14.30 -0.13 -7.92
CA GLU A 77 -15.54 -0.34 -8.69
C GLU A 77 -15.33 -1.29 -9.88
N ARG A 78 -14.09 -1.38 -10.39
CA ARG A 78 -13.71 -2.22 -11.51
C ARG A 78 -12.28 -2.72 -11.38
N GLU A 79 -11.95 -3.72 -12.18
CA GLU A 79 -10.61 -4.28 -12.27
C GLU A 79 -9.55 -3.21 -12.59
N GLY A 80 -8.37 -3.37 -12.00
CA GLY A 80 -7.23 -2.45 -12.16
C GLY A 80 -7.26 -1.22 -11.25
N GLN A 81 -8.31 -1.03 -10.44
CA GLN A 81 -8.34 0.04 -9.45
C GLN A 81 -7.65 -0.40 -8.15
N ALA A 82 -6.61 0.34 -7.78
CA ALA A 82 -5.92 0.24 -6.50
C ALA A 82 -5.65 1.65 -5.99
N PRO A 83 -6.63 2.36 -5.42
CA PRO A 83 -6.41 3.71 -4.91
C PRO A 83 -5.44 3.68 -3.72
N THR A 84 -4.36 4.46 -3.80
CA THR A 84 -3.32 4.48 -2.77
C THR A 84 -2.85 5.90 -2.50
N VAL A 85 -2.64 6.22 -1.22
CA VAL A 85 -1.94 7.43 -0.78
C VAL A 85 -0.77 7.04 0.09
N GLN A 86 0.27 7.86 0.05
CA GLN A 86 1.47 7.67 0.87
C GLN A 86 1.94 8.99 1.46
N THR A 87 2.73 8.91 2.52
CA THR A 87 3.42 10.08 3.06
C THR A 87 4.62 10.43 2.19
N GLY A 88 4.90 11.73 2.03
CA GLY A 88 6.14 12.20 1.39
C GLY A 88 7.36 12.22 2.33
N ARG A 89 7.20 11.73 3.56
CA ARG A 89 8.19 11.80 4.63
C ARG A 89 8.16 10.52 5.47
N TYR A 90 9.28 10.24 6.12
CA TYR A 90 9.52 9.01 6.87
C TYR A 90 9.55 9.27 8.38
N ILE A 91 9.25 8.22 9.15
CA ILE A 91 9.49 8.16 10.59
C ILE A 91 10.60 7.14 10.87
N PHE A 92 11.26 7.27 12.02
CA PHE A 92 12.20 6.28 12.50
C PHE A 92 11.84 5.94 13.94
N PHE A 93 11.27 4.75 14.11
CA PHE A 93 10.52 4.35 15.31
C PHE A 93 9.32 5.26 15.63
N GLY A 94 8.64 4.95 16.72
CA GLY A 94 7.48 5.69 17.19
C GLY A 94 6.20 4.88 17.12
N ARG A 95 5.09 5.56 16.85
CA ARG A 95 3.75 4.98 16.84
C ARG A 95 2.94 5.56 15.69
N VAL A 96 2.19 4.69 15.02
CA VAL A 96 1.22 5.07 14.00
C VAL A 96 -0.12 4.49 14.41
N ASP A 97 -1.11 5.36 14.58
CA ASP A 97 -2.50 4.98 14.84
C ASP A 97 -3.33 5.34 13.61
N VAL A 98 -4.14 4.40 13.13
CA VAL A 98 -5.03 4.61 11.99
C VAL A 98 -6.45 4.20 12.37
N VAL A 99 -7.40 5.11 12.14
CA VAL A 99 -8.83 4.80 12.23
C VAL A 99 -9.31 4.48 10.82
N VAL A 100 -9.68 3.21 10.60
CA VAL A 100 -10.06 2.70 9.28
C VAL A 100 -11.34 1.87 9.36
N GLN A 101 -12.20 2.03 8.35
CA GLN A 101 -13.30 1.11 8.08
C GLN A 101 -12.93 0.29 6.84
N ALA A 102 -12.78 -1.03 7.02
CA ALA A 102 -12.40 -1.92 5.93
C ALA A 102 -13.49 -1.95 4.84
N ALA A 103 -13.07 -1.99 3.59
CA ALA A 103 -13.96 -2.13 2.45
C ALA A 103 -14.63 -3.53 2.45
N PRO A 104 -15.94 -3.61 2.23
CA PRO A 104 -16.62 -4.90 2.08
C PRO A 104 -16.36 -5.49 0.70
N GLY A 105 -16.60 -6.80 0.57
CA GLY A 105 -16.54 -7.50 -0.72
C GLY A 105 -15.50 -8.60 -0.74
N ARG A 106 -15.82 -9.70 -1.41
CA ARG A 106 -14.94 -10.87 -1.46
C ARG A 106 -13.70 -10.55 -2.32
N GLY A 107 -12.52 -10.72 -1.74
CA GLY A 107 -11.25 -10.48 -2.42
C GLY A 107 -10.82 -9.01 -2.47
N ILE A 108 -11.58 -8.09 -1.86
CA ILE A 108 -11.17 -6.70 -1.66
C ILE A 108 -10.27 -6.63 -0.43
N VAL A 109 -9.13 -5.94 -0.56
CA VAL A 109 -8.15 -5.77 0.52
C VAL A 109 -8.11 -4.30 0.92
N THR A 110 -8.19 -4.03 2.22
CA THR A 110 -7.89 -2.73 2.81
C THR A 110 -6.57 -2.87 3.55
N SER A 111 -5.59 -2.02 3.22
CA SER A 111 -4.23 -2.11 3.75
C SER A 111 -3.77 -0.79 4.36
N VAL A 112 -3.06 -0.87 5.48
CA VAL A 112 -2.28 0.22 6.06
C VAL A 112 -0.86 -0.31 6.16
N VAL A 113 0.07 0.29 5.43
CA VAL A 113 1.42 -0.25 5.29
C VAL A 113 2.43 0.78 5.79
N LEU A 114 3.29 0.36 6.71
CA LEU A 114 4.54 1.06 7.03
C LEU A 114 5.66 0.37 6.27
N GLN A 115 6.38 1.13 5.44
CA GLN A 115 7.39 0.56 4.56
C GLN A 115 8.62 1.46 4.42
N SER A 116 9.81 0.87 4.47
CA SER A 116 11.09 1.53 4.19
C SER A 116 11.59 1.27 2.76
N ASP A 117 12.65 1.97 2.36
CA ASP A 117 13.23 1.86 1.01
C ASP A 117 14.04 0.56 0.79
N ASP A 118 14.45 -0.12 1.86
CA ASP A 118 14.99 -1.49 1.80
C ASP A 118 13.92 -2.58 1.94
N LEU A 119 12.64 -2.17 1.94
CA LEU A 119 11.46 -3.05 1.99
C LEU A 119 11.20 -3.74 3.34
N ASP A 120 11.71 -3.21 4.45
CA ASP A 120 11.15 -3.57 5.77
C ASP A 120 9.69 -3.09 5.84
N GLU A 121 8.79 -3.94 6.35
CA GLU A 121 7.36 -3.65 6.36
C GLU A 121 6.61 -4.08 7.64
N VAL A 122 5.54 -3.34 7.95
CA VAL A 122 4.50 -3.70 8.93
C VAL A 122 3.14 -3.35 8.32
N CYS A 123 2.23 -4.33 8.26
CA CYS A 123 0.95 -4.26 7.53
C CYS A 123 -0.24 -4.72 8.38
#